data_AF-A0A1T4N646-F1
#
_entry.id   AF-A0A1T4N646-F1
#
_cell.length_a   1.000
_cell.length_b   1.000
_cell.length_c   1.000
_cell.angle_alpha   90.00
_cell.angle_beta   90.00
_cell.angle_gamma   90.00
#
_symmetry.space_group_name_H-M   'P 1'
#
loop_
_entity.id
_entity.type
_entity.pdbx_description
1 polymer ?
#
loop_
_entity_poly.entity_id
_entity_poly.type
_entity_poly.pdbx_seq_one_letter_code
_entity_poly.pdbx_strand_id
1 'polypeptide(L)'
;MKKTAIICAAIAAAYTAARAFEWPQEQQIQSDSFYSYFGQLRGDTISNSLIFSDPSEIKAADNGCLTVIIKEYNDDTDFFPSTLGNAVIIAHSDNLMTVYGNIDAESLPENLSETKEIATGTPLGISGNSAWQQGHSSLEFQVIDTKNNTAINPRILMPRIGKELPLYPSGIVLQNRNGRTFKIAEQNVIPAGFYRVYQKRQAVAVPYKTHISVNGTIVDGTSYDLLRQDGSSICVSGKRNYPKTVLYPTPDLMLLGEVNFTQGKNAVQFTLSDILGKETSATYYLTNY
;
A
#
# COMPACT_ATOMS: atom_id res chain seq x y z
N MET A 1 39.70 -28.74 14.83
CA MET A 1 38.30 -29.16 15.09
C MET A 1 37.44 -28.07 15.73
N LYS A 2 37.94 -27.25 16.66
CA LYS A 2 37.14 -26.15 17.27
C LYS A 2 36.84 -24.96 16.33
N LYS A 3 37.71 -24.65 15.36
CA LYS A 3 37.51 -23.53 14.42
C LYS A 3 36.47 -23.82 13.33
N THR A 4 36.30 -25.08 12.94
CA THR A 4 35.29 -25.50 11.95
C THR A 4 33.87 -25.47 12.51
N ALA A 5 33.69 -25.79 13.79
CA ALA A 5 32.38 -25.74 14.45
C ALA A 5 31.82 -24.31 14.59
N ILE A 6 32.70 -23.31 14.78
CA ILE A 6 32.30 -21.90 14.92
C ILE A 6 31.85 -21.32 13.57
N ILE A 7 32.46 -21.73 12.46
CA ILE A 7 32.08 -21.30 11.10
C ILE A 7 30.72 -21.90 10.70
N CYS A 8 30.45 -23.16 11.03
CA CYS A 8 29.13 -23.78 10.78
C CYS A 8 28.01 -23.13 11.59
N ALA A 9 28.27 -22.71 12.83
CA ALA A 9 27.28 -22.01 13.66
C ALA A 9 26.96 -20.59 13.14
N ALA A 10 27.95 -19.89 12.57
CA ALA A 10 27.73 -18.57 11.95
C ALA A 10 26.95 -18.65 10.63
N ILE A 11 27.12 -19.72 9.85
CA ILE A 11 26.34 -19.96 8.62
C ILE A 11 24.89 -20.37 8.95
N ALA A 12 24.68 -21.15 10.02
CA ALA A 12 23.32 -21.49 10.48
C ALA A 12 22.57 -20.28 11.09
N ALA A 13 23.27 -19.39 11.79
CA ALA A 13 22.68 -18.15 12.32
C ALA A 13 22.39 -17.09 11.24
N ALA A 14 22.97 -17.20 10.05
CA ALA A 14 22.63 -16.35 8.90
C ALA A 14 21.32 -16.78 8.19
N TYR A 15 20.81 -17.99 8.47
CA TYR A 15 19.52 -18.47 7.93
C TYR A 15 18.30 -18.00 8.73
N THR A 16 18.51 -17.42 9.91
CA THR A 16 17.51 -16.59 10.61
C THR A 16 17.62 -15.12 10.19
N ALA A 17 18.02 -14.85 8.95
CA ALA A 17 17.60 -13.62 8.29
C ALA A 17 16.07 -13.61 8.30
N ALA A 18 15.47 -12.56 8.85
CA ALA A 18 14.02 -12.36 8.81
C ALA A 18 13.50 -12.74 7.43
N ARG A 19 12.72 -13.82 7.35
CA ARG A 19 12.19 -14.33 6.09
C ARG A 19 11.19 -13.28 5.62
N ALA A 20 11.59 -12.52 4.61
CA ALA A 20 10.65 -11.75 3.81
C ALA A 20 9.64 -12.73 3.22
N PHE A 21 8.37 -12.33 3.13
CA PHE A 21 7.36 -13.06 2.40
C PHE A 21 7.82 -13.26 0.96
N GLU A 22 7.53 -14.43 0.37
CA GLU A 22 7.70 -14.65 -1.05
C GLU A 22 6.56 -13.99 -1.84
N TRP A 23 6.88 -13.55 -3.06
CA TRP A 23 5.86 -13.01 -3.96
C TRP A 23 4.78 -14.07 -4.22
N PRO A 24 3.48 -13.72 -4.14
CA PRO A 24 2.39 -14.68 -4.20
C PRO A 24 2.06 -15.16 -5.61
N GLN A 25 2.83 -14.74 -6.63
CA GLN A 25 2.75 -15.21 -8.02
C GLN A 25 4.14 -15.53 -8.55
N GLU A 26 4.22 -16.52 -9.44
CA GLU A 26 5.49 -17.04 -9.99
C GLU A 26 6.11 -16.13 -11.07
N GLN A 27 5.29 -15.30 -11.73
CA GLN A 27 5.78 -14.39 -12.76
C GLN A 27 6.83 -13.44 -12.19
N GLN A 28 7.81 -13.05 -13.01
CA GLN A 28 8.78 -12.03 -12.63
C GLN A 28 8.07 -10.72 -12.32
N ILE A 29 7.89 -10.43 -11.03
CA ILE A 29 7.24 -9.20 -10.59
C ILE A 29 8.17 -8.03 -10.91
N GLN A 30 7.61 -7.02 -11.56
CA GLN A 30 8.22 -5.74 -11.89
C GLN A 30 7.36 -4.62 -11.30
N SER A 31 7.85 -3.38 -11.35
CA SER A 31 7.09 -2.26 -10.79
C SER A 31 5.74 -2.09 -11.46
N ASP A 32 5.61 -2.34 -12.76
CA ASP A 32 4.40 -2.21 -13.57
C ASP A 32 3.53 -3.47 -13.62
N SER A 33 3.89 -4.52 -12.88
CA SER A 33 3.09 -5.76 -12.76
C SER A 33 1.79 -5.59 -11.95
N PHE A 34 1.52 -4.40 -11.42
CA PHE A 34 0.38 -4.14 -10.56
C PHE A 34 -0.64 -3.25 -11.25
N TYR A 35 -1.89 -3.72 -11.26
CA TYR A 35 -3.04 -2.97 -11.71
C TYR A 35 -3.37 -1.85 -10.72
N SER A 36 -3.23 -2.14 -9.42
CA SER A 36 -3.42 -1.16 -8.34
C SER A 36 -2.45 -1.37 -7.20
N TYR A 37 -1.98 -0.27 -6.63
CA TYR A 37 -1.05 -0.26 -5.50
C TYR A 37 -1.76 -0.02 -4.19
N PHE A 38 -1.12 -0.50 -3.13
CA PHE A 38 -1.47 -0.16 -1.76
C PHE A 38 -1.43 1.36 -1.56
N GLY A 39 -2.45 1.90 -0.90
CA GLY A 39 -2.61 3.32 -0.66
C GLY A 39 -3.26 4.10 -1.79
N GLN A 40 -3.43 3.53 -2.98
CA GLN A 40 -4.03 4.22 -4.13
C GLN A 40 -5.54 4.46 -3.91
N LEU A 41 -6.07 5.56 -4.48
CA LEU A 41 -7.51 5.75 -4.59
C LEU A 41 -8.14 4.66 -5.48
N ARG A 42 -9.07 3.88 -4.94
CA ARG A 42 -9.82 2.82 -5.63
C ARG A 42 -11.31 2.97 -5.32
N GLY A 43 -12.10 3.35 -6.33
CA GLY A 43 -13.50 3.70 -6.14
C GLY A 43 -13.64 4.78 -5.05
N ASP A 44 -14.41 4.46 -4.01
CA ASP A 44 -14.64 5.36 -2.87
C ASP A 44 -13.75 5.12 -1.65
N THR A 45 -12.75 4.23 -1.75
CA THR A 45 -11.86 3.89 -0.64
C THR A 45 -10.37 4.05 -1.00
N ILE A 46 -9.52 3.87 0.01
CA ILE A 46 -8.07 3.71 -0.13
C ILE A 46 -7.81 2.21 -0.31
N SER A 47 -7.09 1.83 -1.36
CA SER A 47 -6.69 0.45 -1.60
C SER A 47 -5.81 -0.05 -0.45
N ASN A 48 -6.24 -1.09 0.24
CA ASN A 48 -5.47 -1.79 1.28
C ASN A 48 -4.80 -3.07 0.74
N SER A 49 -4.84 -3.26 -0.58
CA SER A 49 -4.35 -4.42 -1.29
C SER A 49 -3.28 -4.04 -2.31
N LEU A 50 -2.48 -5.01 -2.72
CA LEU A 50 -1.72 -4.98 -3.96
C LEU A 50 -2.46 -5.84 -4.99
N ILE A 51 -2.81 -5.26 -6.13
CA ILE A 51 -3.59 -5.94 -7.17
C ILE A 51 -2.69 -6.22 -8.35
N PHE A 52 -2.53 -7.49 -8.71
CA PHE A 52 -1.72 -7.92 -9.84
C PHE A 52 -2.49 -7.77 -11.15
N SER A 53 -1.77 -7.49 -12.24
CA SER A 53 -2.40 -7.23 -13.55
C SER A 53 -2.74 -8.51 -14.33
N ASP A 54 -1.85 -9.49 -14.27
CA ASP A 54 -1.90 -10.65 -15.17
C ASP A 54 -2.30 -11.93 -14.42
N PRO A 55 -3.13 -12.79 -15.03
CA PRO A 55 -3.42 -14.11 -14.48
C PRO A 55 -2.15 -14.94 -14.33
N SER A 56 -1.93 -15.49 -13.13
CA SER A 56 -0.81 -16.37 -12.83
C SER A 56 -1.18 -17.38 -11.74
N GLU A 57 -0.36 -18.40 -11.59
CA GLU A 57 -0.43 -19.32 -10.45
C GLU A 57 -0.19 -18.55 -9.15
N ILE A 58 -1.01 -18.82 -8.15
CA ILE A 58 -0.94 -18.23 -6.83
C ILE A 58 -0.26 -19.23 -5.89
N LYS A 59 0.65 -18.73 -5.07
CA LYS A 59 1.32 -19.51 -4.03
C LYS A 59 1.30 -18.82 -2.68
N ALA A 60 1.36 -19.62 -1.61
CA ALA A 60 1.47 -19.11 -0.26
C ALA A 60 2.77 -18.32 -0.08
N ALA A 61 2.66 -17.12 0.45
CA ALA A 61 3.75 -16.16 0.59
C ALA A 61 4.66 -16.50 1.78
N ASP A 62 4.13 -17.21 2.76
CA ASP A 62 4.90 -17.72 3.89
C ASP A 62 4.20 -18.92 4.53
N ASN A 63 4.90 -19.61 5.42
CA ASN A 63 4.35 -20.69 6.23
C ASN A 63 3.22 -20.16 7.12
N GLY A 64 2.14 -20.92 7.27
CA GLY A 64 1.02 -20.51 8.10
C GLY A 64 -0.05 -21.58 8.26
N CYS A 65 -1.17 -21.19 8.85
CA CYS A 65 -2.36 -22.02 9.02
C CYS A 65 -3.48 -21.50 8.12
N LEU A 66 -4.06 -22.38 7.31
CA LEU A 66 -5.26 -22.08 6.57
C LEU A 66 -6.39 -21.75 7.55
N THR A 67 -7.00 -20.57 7.40
CA THR A 67 -8.03 -20.06 8.31
C THR A 67 -9.40 -20.05 7.65
N VAL A 68 -9.47 -19.57 6.42
CA VAL A 68 -10.74 -19.46 5.67
C VAL A 68 -10.50 -19.77 4.19
N ILE A 69 -11.43 -20.51 3.59
CA ILE A 69 -11.63 -20.53 2.13
C ILE A 69 -13.00 -19.92 1.86
N ILE A 70 -13.03 -18.91 1.01
CA ILE A 70 -14.27 -18.32 0.48
C ILE A 70 -14.43 -18.87 -0.93
N LYS A 71 -15.58 -19.50 -1.21
CA LYS A 71 -15.98 -19.93 -2.55
C LYS A 71 -17.26 -19.20 -2.92
N GLU A 72 -17.27 -18.53 -4.05
CA GLU A 72 -18.48 -17.99 -4.66
C GLU A 72 -19.28 -19.20 -5.21
N TYR A 73 -20.60 -19.26 -4.95
CA TYR A 73 -21.51 -20.32 -5.43
C TYR A 73 -21.47 -21.68 -4.69
N ASN A 74 -21.09 -21.71 -3.41
CA ASN A 74 -21.40 -22.82 -2.51
C ASN A 74 -22.60 -22.41 -1.63
N ASP A 75 -23.61 -23.28 -1.51
CA ASP A 75 -24.80 -23.10 -0.66
C ASP A 75 -24.48 -22.63 0.78
N ASP A 76 -23.29 -22.94 1.31
CA ASP A 76 -22.84 -22.54 2.65
C ASP A 76 -22.24 -21.11 2.74
N THR A 77 -21.89 -20.46 1.62
CA THR A 77 -21.27 -19.12 1.58
C THR A 77 -22.16 -18.03 0.98
N ASP A 78 -23.36 -18.38 0.50
CA ASP A 78 -24.39 -17.43 0.03
C ASP A 78 -24.76 -16.37 1.08
N PHE A 79 -24.58 -16.69 2.37
CA PHE A 79 -24.81 -15.75 3.46
C PHE A 79 -23.72 -14.67 3.59
N PHE A 80 -22.56 -14.86 2.96
CA PHE A 80 -21.39 -13.97 3.07
C PHE A 80 -20.87 -13.54 1.69
N PRO A 81 -21.62 -12.69 0.94
CA PRO A 81 -21.14 -12.14 -0.31
C PRO A 81 -19.89 -11.28 -0.05
N SER A 82 -18.75 -11.76 -0.54
CA SER A 82 -17.45 -11.11 -0.33
C SER A 82 -17.02 -10.36 -1.58
N THR A 83 -16.56 -9.12 -1.43
CA THR A 83 -15.95 -8.37 -2.54
C THR A 83 -14.63 -8.98 -3.01
N LEU A 84 -14.09 -9.97 -2.26
CA LEU A 84 -12.88 -10.71 -2.61
C LEU A 84 -13.10 -11.81 -3.65
N GLY A 85 -14.34 -12.15 -4.02
CA GLY A 85 -14.62 -13.33 -4.85
C GLY A 85 -14.19 -14.62 -4.15
N ASN A 86 -13.71 -15.61 -4.90
CA ASN A 86 -13.05 -16.77 -4.28
C ASN A 86 -11.75 -16.33 -3.62
N ALA A 87 -11.53 -16.75 -2.39
CA ALA A 87 -10.38 -16.32 -1.62
C ALA A 87 -9.84 -17.40 -0.68
N VAL A 88 -8.54 -17.31 -0.41
CA VAL A 88 -7.86 -18.10 0.61
C VAL A 88 -7.26 -17.14 1.64
N ILE A 89 -7.43 -17.44 2.92
CA ILE A 89 -6.91 -16.64 4.03
C ILE A 89 -6.01 -17.51 4.90
N ILE A 90 -4.76 -17.09 5.07
CA ILE A 90 -3.74 -17.80 5.84
C ILE A 90 -3.31 -16.93 7.01
N ALA A 91 -3.37 -17.49 8.22
CA ALA A 91 -2.81 -16.87 9.42
C ALA A 91 -1.35 -17.32 9.60
N HIS A 92 -0.47 -16.37 9.86
CA HIS A 92 0.95 -16.60 10.05
C HIS A 92 1.35 -16.41 11.52
N SER A 93 2.62 -16.65 11.84
CA SER A 93 3.20 -16.17 13.09
C SER A 93 3.11 -14.63 13.18
N ASP A 94 3.35 -14.09 14.38
CA ASP A 94 3.39 -12.65 14.64
C ASP A 94 2.07 -11.88 14.44
N ASN A 95 0.93 -12.59 14.42
CA ASN A 95 -0.41 -12.01 14.24
C ASN A 95 -0.62 -11.41 12.84
N LEU A 96 0.15 -11.86 11.85
CA LEU A 96 -0.04 -11.51 10.46
C LEU A 96 -1.03 -12.46 9.79
N MET A 97 -1.78 -11.93 8.84
CA MET A 97 -2.70 -12.69 8.00
C MET A 97 -2.51 -12.25 6.56
N THR A 98 -2.44 -13.21 5.64
CA THR A 98 -2.49 -12.93 4.20
C THR A 98 -3.85 -13.29 3.64
N VAL A 99 -4.32 -12.48 2.71
CA VAL A 99 -5.56 -12.71 1.96
C VAL A 99 -5.19 -12.79 0.48
N TYR A 100 -5.60 -13.88 -0.15
CA TYR A 100 -5.47 -14.14 -1.58
C TYR A 100 -6.87 -14.12 -2.16
N GLY A 101 -7.29 -13.00 -2.74
CA GLY A 101 -8.62 -12.85 -3.35
C GLY A 101 -8.59 -12.98 -4.87
N ASN A 102 -9.78 -13.03 -5.46
CA ASN A 102 -10.02 -13.11 -6.90
C ASN A 102 -9.47 -14.40 -7.54
N ILE A 103 -9.56 -15.53 -6.84
CA ILE A 103 -9.09 -16.84 -7.33
C ILE A 103 -10.12 -17.41 -8.33
N ASP A 104 -9.68 -18.13 -9.35
CA ASP A 104 -10.55 -18.94 -10.20
C ASP A 104 -11.06 -20.17 -9.43
N ALA A 105 -12.38 -20.33 -9.32
CA ALA A 105 -13.02 -21.36 -8.50
C ALA A 105 -12.57 -22.78 -8.88
N GLU A 106 -12.46 -23.03 -10.18
CA GLU A 106 -12.12 -24.34 -10.76
C GLU A 106 -10.63 -24.67 -10.59
N SER A 107 -9.81 -23.71 -10.15
CA SER A 107 -8.37 -23.87 -9.96
C SER A 107 -7.97 -24.16 -8.51
N LEU A 108 -8.90 -24.05 -7.56
CA LEU A 108 -8.62 -24.32 -6.15
C LEU A 108 -8.24 -25.80 -5.95
N PRO A 109 -7.11 -26.12 -5.29
CA PRO A 109 -6.74 -27.51 -5.03
C PRO A 109 -7.81 -28.23 -4.20
N GLU A 110 -8.23 -29.43 -4.63
CA GLU A 110 -9.30 -30.20 -3.98
C GLU A 110 -9.02 -30.51 -2.50
N ASN A 111 -7.75 -30.79 -2.18
CA ASN A 111 -7.30 -31.12 -0.83
C ASN A 111 -6.93 -29.90 0.03
N LEU A 112 -7.13 -28.67 -0.48
CA LEU A 112 -6.75 -27.46 0.26
C LEU A 112 -7.54 -27.36 1.58
N SER A 113 -8.84 -27.68 1.57
CA SER A 113 -9.69 -27.64 2.77
C SER A 113 -9.31 -28.66 3.85
N GLU A 114 -8.61 -29.73 3.48
CA GLU A 114 -8.13 -30.76 4.41
C GLU A 114 -6.76 -30.39 4.98
N THR A 115 -6.09 -29.39 4.39
CA THR A 115 -4.74 -28.97 4.74
C THR A 115 -4.79 -27.82 5.74
N LYS A 116 -4.46 -28.12 7.00
CA LYS A 116 -4.42 -27.11 8.06
C LYS A 116 -3.16 -26.24 8.02
N GLU A 117 -2.01 -26.85 7.80
CA GLU A 117 -0.71 -26.17 7.75
C GLU A 117 -0.28 -25.99 6.29
N ILE A 118 -0.01 -24.75 5.90
CA ILE A 118 0.40 -24.37 4.55
C ILE A 118 1.86 -23.95 4.61
N ALA A 119 2.68 -24.53 3.74
CA ALA A 119 4.07 -24.15 3.61
C ALA A 119 4.23 -22.99 2.61
N THR A 120 5.28 -22.19 2.75
CA THR A 120 5.67 -21.20 1.74
C THR A 120 5.78 -21.87 0.37
N GLY A 121 5.23 -21.24 -0.66
CA GLY A 121 5.24 -21.76 -2.02
C GLY A 121 4.20 -22.83 -2.32
N THR A 122 3.38 -23.27 -1.35
CA THR A 122 2.25 -24.17 -1.62
C THR A 122 1.29 -23.51 -2.63
N PRO A 123 0.92 -24.20 -3.73
CA PRO A 123 -0.06 -23.69 -4.69
C PRO A 123 -1.42 -23.47 -4.06
N LEU A 124 -2.02 -22.31 -4.34
CA LEU A 124 -3.35 -21.91 -3.84
C LEU A 124 -4.38 -21.78 -4.97
N GLY A 125 -3.99 -22.04 -6.21
CA GLY A 125 -4.84 -21.96 -7.41
C GLY A 125 -4.29 -20.97 -8.43
N ILE A 126 -5.16 -20.48 -9.30
CA ILE A 126 -4.84 -19.52 -10.36
C ILE A 126 -5.67 -18.25 -10.12
N SER A 127 -5.05 -17.08 -10.28
CA SER A 127 -5.77 -15.81 -10.17
C SER A 127 -6.73 -15.63 -11.35
N GLY A 128 -7.97 -15.25 -11.07
CA GLY A 128 -9.09 -15.17 -12.02
C GLY A 128 -9.77 -13.81 -12.02
N ASN A 129 -11.12 -13.83 -12.11
CA ASN A 129 -11.97 -12.65 -12.16
C ASN A 129 -13.31 -12.88 -11.43
N SER A 130 -13.27 -13.53 -10.27
CA SER A 130 -14.42 -13.79 -9.39
C SER A 130 -14.79 -12.62 -8.48
N ALA A 131 -13.87 -11.68 -8.25
CA ALA A 131 -14.07 -10.55 -7.35
C ALA A 131 -14.72 -9.35 -8.05
N TRP A 132 -15.03 -8.30 -7.27
CA TRP A 132 -15.48 -7.00 -7.77
C TRP A 132 -14.33 -6.19 -8.41
N GLN A 133 -13.68 -6.78 -9.40
CA GLN A 133 -12.57 -6.23 -10.14
C GLN A 133 -13.01 -5.84 -11.55
N GLN A 134 -12.32 -4.88 -12.17
CA GLN A 134 -12.59 -4.44 -13.54
C GLN A 134 -11.31 -4.55 -14.37
N GLY A 135 -11.43 -4.94 -15.63
CA GLY A 135 -10.30 -4.98 -16.57
C GLY A 135 -9.27 -6.08 -16.26
N HIS A 136 -7.98 -5.73 -16.36
CA HIS A 136 -6.85 -6.63 -16.17
C HIS A 136 -6.45 -6.72 -14.68
N SER A 137 -7.36 -7.10 -13.79
CA SER A 137 -7.05 -7.29 -12.37
C SER A 137 -7.17 -8.77 -12.04
N SER A 138 -6.08 -9.40 -11.62
CA SER A 138 -6.00 -10.86 -11.47
C SER A 138 -5.98 -11.31 -10.01
N LEU A 139 -4.97 -10.95 -9.22
CA LEU A 139 -4.86 -11.33 -7.79
C LEU A 139 -5.03 -10.10 -6.92
N GLU A 140 -5.96 -10.14 -5.96
CA GLU A 140 -5.98 -9.16 -4.87
C GLU A 140 -5.25 -9.73 -3.66
N PHE A 141 -4.06 -9.18 -3.35
CA PHE A 141 -3.24 -9.63 -2.23
C PHE A 141 -3.23 -8.61 -1.10
N GLN A 142 -3.57 -9.04 0.12
CA GLN A 142 -3.55 -8.20 1.31
C GLN A 142 -2.68 -8.83 2.39
N VAL A 143 -2.04 -7.97 3.21
CA VAL A 143 -1.39 -8.37 4.45
C VAL A 143 -2.01 -7.57 5.58
N ILE A 144 -2.52 -8.25 6.59
CA ILE A 144 -3.22 -7.66 7.73
C ILE A 144 -2.48 -8.00 9.01
N ASP A 145 -2.19 -6.99 9.82
CA ASP A 145 -1.80 -7.16 11.22
C ASP A 145 -3.08 -7.20 12.07
N THR A 146 -3.41 -8.41 12.51
CA THR A 146 -4.63 -8.70 13.28
C THR A 146 -4.53 -8.21 14.72
N LYS A 147 -3.31 -7.98 15.25
CA LYS A 147 -3.12 -7.44 16.60
C LYS A 147 -3.40 -5.94 16.64
N ASN A 148 -2.98 -5.22 15.61
CA ASN A 148 -3.09 -3.76 15.56
C ASN A 148 -4.27 -3.26 14.70
N ASN A 149 -5.02 -4.15 14.05
CA ASN A 149 -6.09 -3.82 13.09
C ASN A 149 -5.59 -2.86 11.99
N THR A 150 -4.45 -3.21 11.39
CA THR A 150 -3.83 -2.41 10.33
C THR A 150 -3.56 -3.25 9.09
N ALA A 151 -3.81 -2.70 7.92
CA ALA A 151 -3.30 -3.29 6.69
C ALA A 151 -1.84 -2.86 6.50
N ILE A 152 -0.99 -3.80 6.12
CA ILE A 152 0.42 -3.58 5.84
C ILE A 152 0.60 -3.53 4.33
N ASN A 153 1.39 -2.57 3.84
CA ASN A 153 1.77 -2.54 2.44
C ASN A 153 2.58 -3.80 2.10
N PRO A 154 2.06 -4.73 1.28
CA PRO A 154 2.73 -6.01 1.06
C PRO A 154 4.17 -5.87 0.59
N ARG A 155 4.45 -4.82 -0.19
CA ARG A 155 5.76 -4.56 -0.80
C ARG A 155 6.88 -4.29 0.21
N ILE A 156 6.57 -4.01 1.48
CA ILE A 156 7.58 -3.82 2.54
C ILE A 156 8.06 -5.14 3.14
N LEU A 157 7.25 -6.19 3.02
CA LEU A 157 7.55 -7.53 3.52
C LEU A 157 8.09 -8.45 2.44
N MET A 158 8.05 -8.02 1.18
CA MET A 158 8.49 -8.79 0.02
C MET A 158 9.92 -8.41 -0.41
N PRO A 159 10.67 -9.33 -1.07
CA PRO A 159 11.92 -9.01 -1.73
C PRO A 159 11.78 -7.78 -2.62
N ARG A 160 12.70 -6.82 -2.47
CA ARG A 160 12.73 -5.60 -3.29
C ARG A 160 12.97 -5.95 -4.76
N ILE A 161 12.30 -5.23 -5.65
CA ILE A 161 12.33 -5.47 -7.09
C ILE A 161 12.89 -4.25 -7.81
N GLY A 162 13.78 -4.48 -8.76
CA GLY A 162 13.99 -3.64 -9.95
C GLY A 162 14.05 -2.13 -9.74
N LYS A 163 13.35 -1.40 -10.62
CA LYS A 163 13.19 0.06 -10.61
C LYS A 163 11.71 0.37 -10.39
N GLU A 164 11.41 1.48 -9.73
CA GLU A 164 10.02 1.94 -9.54
C GLU A 164 9.51 2.79 -10.70
N LEU A 165 8.18 2.85 -10.81
CA LEU A 165 7.52 3.85 -11.64
C LEU A 165 7.95 5.26 -11.20
N PRO A 166 8.29 6.15 -12.14
CA PRO A 166 8.81 7.46 -11.79
C PRO A 166 7.75 8.35 -11.15
N LEU A 167 8.15 9.04 -10.09
CA LEU A 167 7.33 10.03 -9.38
C LEU A 167 7.70 11.44 -9.86
N TYR A 168 6.67 12.24 -10.16
CA TYR A 168 6.83 13.61 -10.67
C TYR A 168 6.00 14.60 -9.85
N PRO A 169 6.66 15.54 -9.16
CA PRO A 169 6.02 16.71 -8.58
C PRO A 169 5.15 17.46 -9.59
N SER A 170 3.85 17.62 -9.30
CA SER A 170 2.90 18.18 -10.26
C SER A 170 1.89 19.13 -9.63
N GLY A 171 2.20 20.43 -9.69
CA GLY A 171 1.35 21.51 -9.19
C GLY A 171 1.16 21.47 -7.67
N ILE A 172 0.98 22.63 -7.05
CA ILE A 172 0.54 22.70 -5.65
C ILE A 172 -0.81 23.39 -5.60
N VAL A 173 -1.75 22.73 -4.92
CA VAL A 173 -3.01 23.32 -4.48
C VAL A 173 -3.01 23.38 -2.96
N LEU A 174 -3.12 24.58 -2.41
CA LEU A 174 -3.30 24.79 -0.98
C LEU A 174 -4.78 24.97 -0.68
N GLN A 175 -5.29 24.32 0.37
CA GLN A 175 -6.66 24.51 0.84
C GLN A 175 -6.64 24.99 2.28
N ASN A 176 -7.25 26.14 2.55
CA ASN A 176 -7.37 26.64 3.91
C ASN A 176 -8.50 25.95 4.69
N ARG A 177 -8.64 26.27 5.99
CA ARG A 177 -9.70 25.72 6.85
C ARG A 177 -11.13 26.00 6.36
N ASN A 178 -11.32 27.06 5.58
CA ASN A 178 -12.63 27.43 5.02
C ASN A 178 -12.91 26.74 3.68
N GLY A 179 -12.05 25.81 3.25
CA GLY A 179 -12.18 25.11 1.97
C GLY A 179 -11.74 25.90 0.74
N ARG A 180 -11.29 27.15 0.90
CA ARG A 180 -10.79 27.97 -0.22
C ARG A 180 -9.46 27.42 -0.72
N THR A 181 -9.38 27.21 -2.02
CA THR A 181 -8.19 26.66 -2.70
C THR A 181 -7.35 27.75 -3.35
N PHE A 182 -6.03 27.59 -3.31
CA PHE A 182 -5.04 28.47 -3.93
C PHE A 182 -4.08 27.62 -4.76
N LYS A 183 -3.99 27.85 -6.06
CA LYS A 183 -3.02 27.19 -6.93
C LYS A 183 -1.75 28.04 -6.96
N ILE A 184 -0.65 27.52 -6.43
CA ILE A 184 0.56 28.34 -6.22
C ILE A 184 1.19 28.84 -7.52
N ALA A 185 1.02 28.10 -8.62
CA ALA A 185 1.47 28.54 -9.94
C ALA A 185 0.72 29.79 -10.46
N GLU A 186 -0.51 30.02 -9.98
CA GLU A 186 -1.37 31.13 -10.39
C GLU A 186 -1.37 32.26 -9.33
N GLN A 187 -1.28 31.91 -8.05
CA GLN A 187 -1.31 32.84 -6.92
C GLN A 187 -0.29 32.42 -5.85
N ASN A 188 0.79 33.18 -5.73
CA ASN A 188 1.85 32.95 -4.73
C ASN A 188 1.79 33.90 -3.52
N VAL A 189 0.76 34.76 -3.44
CA VAL A 189 0.48 35.62 -2.29
C VAL A 189 -0.83 35.20 -1.63
N ILE A 190 -0.77 34.66 -0.42
CA ILE A 190 -1.92 34.05 0.28
C ILE A 190 -1.94 34.47 1.76
N PRO A 191 -3.09 34.39 2.46
CA PRO A 191 -3.11 34.63 3.91
C PRO A 191 -2.19 33.68 4.67
N ALA A 192 -1.59 34.13 5.77
CA ALA A 192 -0.96 33.26 6.75
C ALA A 192 -1.98 32.32 7.41
N GLY A 193 -1.49 31.20 7.96
CA GLY A 193 -2.31 30.24 8.69
C GLY A 193 -2.21 28.82 8.14
N PHE A 194 -3.20 28.01 8.48
CA PHE A 194 -3.19 26.57 8.26
C PHE A 194 -3.74 26.17 6.89
N TYR A 195 -3.00 25.30 6.20
CA TYR A 195 -3.33 24.76 4.89
C TYR A 195 -3.09 23.25 4.82
N ARG A 196 -3.99 22.56 4.11
CA ARG A 196 -3.70 21.26 3.51
C ARG A 196 -3.01 21.49 2.18
N VAL A 197 -1.95 20.73 1.93
CA VAL A 197 -1.15 20.84 0.71
C VAL A 197 -1.45 19.63 -0.16
N TYR A 198 -1.92 19.87 -1.37
CA TYR A 198 -2.22 18.85 -2.36
C TYR A 198 -1.38 19.02 -3.61
N GLN A 199 -1.16 17.93 -4.32
CA GLN A 199 -0.68 17.95 -5.70
C GLN A 199 -1.62 17.17 -6.61
N LYS A 200 -1.42 17.30 -7.93
CA LYS A 200 -2.09 16.42 -8.89
C LYS A 200 -1.61 14.98 -8.71
N ARG A 201 -2.56 14.07 -8.58
CA ARG A 201 -2.33 12.63 -8.44
C ARG A 201 -1.82 12.05 -9.76
N GLN A 202 -0.80 11.21 -9.69
CA GLN A 202 -0.44 10.31 -10.78
C GLN A 202 -1.40 9.11 -10.74
N ALA A 203 -2.03 8.78 -11.87
CA ALA A 203 -3.10 7.78 -11.90
C ALA A 203 -2.64 6.40 -11.38
N VAL A 204 -1.41 6.01 -11.72
CA VAL A 204 -0.84 4.68 -11.41
C VAL A 204 0.23 4.77 -10.32
N ALA A 205 1.26 5.60 -10.51
CA ALA A 205 2.37 5.70 -9.56
C ALA A 205 1.95 6.42 -8.26
N VAL A 206 2.00 5.71 -7.14
CA VAL A 206 1.71 6.26 -5.81
C VAL A 206 3.04 6.43 -5.06
N PRO A 207 3.32 7.62 -4.48
CA PRO A 207 4.51 7.78 -3.66
C PRO A 207 4.42 6.87 -2.44
N TYR A 208 5.55 6.27 -2.08
CA TYR A 208 5.64 5.47 -0.86
C TYR A 208 5.72 6.35 0.39
N LYS A 209 6.38 7.50 0.28
CA LYS A 209 6.39 8.55 1.31
C LYS A 209 6.28 9.93 0.67
N THR A 210 5.66 10.85 1.40
CA THR A 210 5.69 12.28 1.08
C THR A 210 6.25 13.05 2.26
N HIS A 211 6.98 14.12 1.97
CA HIS A 211 7.40 15.09 2.99
C HIS A 211 7.15 16.50 2.48
N ILE A 212 6.78 17.40 3.39
CA ILE A 212 6.75 18.83 3.15
C ILE A 212 7.75 19.47 4.08
N SER A 213 8.60 20.33 3.54
CA SER A 213 9.46 21.21 4.31
C SER A 213 9.13 22.67 4.03
N VAL A 214 9.22 23.49 5.09
CA VAL A 214 9.09 24.94 5.02
C VAL A 214 10.39 25.54 5.52
N ASN A 215 11.01 26.37 4.69
CA ASN A 215 12.30 27.01 4.98
C ASN A 215 13.37 26.00 5.44
N GLY A 216 13.39 24.82 4.82
CA GLY A 216 14.35 23.75 5.10
C GLY A 216 13.98 22.83 6.28
N THR A 217 12.89 23.07 6.99
CA THR A 217 12.44 22.22 8.11
C THR A 217 11.27 21.35 7.68
N ILE A 218 11.35 20.04 7.87
CA ILE A 218 10.22 19.11 7.61
C ILE A 218 9.10 19.41 8.61
N VAL A 219 7.89 19.69 8.11
CA VAL A 219 6.73 20.09 8.91
C VAL A 219 5.63 19.04 8.98
N ASP A 220 5.50 18.22 7.93
CA ASP A 220 4.58 17.08 7.86
C ASP A 220 4.95 16.15 6.70
N GLY A 221 4.30 14.99 6.63
CA GLY A 221 4.43 14.02 5.58
C GLY A 221 3.42 12.88 5.72
N THR A 222 3.40 12.00 4.74
CA THR A 222 2.60 10.76 4.80
C THR A 222 3.49 9.57 4.50
N SER A 223 3.17 8.44 5.13
CA SER A 223 3.82 7.16 4.82
C SER A 223 2.78 6.09 4.52
N TYR A 224 3.02 5.35 3.44
CA TYR A 224 2.17 4.26 2.97
C TYR A 224 2.74 2.89 3.38
N ASP A 225 3.45 2.83 4.51
CA ASP A 225 3.86 1.56 5.15
C ASP A 225 2.64 0.76 5.61
N LEU A 226 1.67 1.46 6.21
CA LEU A 226 0.52 0.89 6.91
C LEU A 226 -0.72 1.75 6.65
N LEU A 227 -1.87 1.11 6.57
CA LEU A 227 -3.17 1.77 6.70
C LEU A 227 -3.79 1.36 8.04
N ARG A 228 -4.26 2.36 8.78
CA ARG A 228 -4.88 2.16 10.09
C ARG A 228 -6.38 2.27 9.97
N GLN A 229 -7.09 1.41 10.69
CA GLN A 229 -8.50 1.65 10.94
C GLN A 229 -8.64 2.69 12.05
N ASP A 230 -9.37 3.77 11.77
CA ASP A 230 -9.74 4.81 12.72
C ASP A 230 -11.27 4.96 12.68
N GLY A 231 -11.94 4.39 13.68
CA GLY A 231 -13.40 4.18 13.65
C GLY A 231 -13.81 3.28 12.48
N SER A 232 -14.65 3.80 11.58
CA SER A 232 -15.10 3.11 10.36
C SER A 232 -14.24 3.41 9.13
N SER A 233 -13.21 4.26 9.25
CA SER A 233 -12.41 4.72 8.12
C SER A 233 -11.05 4.04 8.08
N ILE A 234 -10.62 3.68 6.87
CA ILE A 234 -9.23 3.34 6.59
C ILE A 234 -8.46 4.65 6.35
N CYS A 235 -7.33 4.79 7.02
CA CYS A 235 -6.55 6.03 7.06
C CYS A 235 -5.06 5.79 6.78
N VAL A 236 -4.44 6.75 6.08
CA VAL A 236 -2.98 6.84 5.96
C VAL A 236 -2.42 7.59 7.16
N SER A 237 -1.27 7.16 7.67
CA SER A 237 -0.59 7.83 8.79
C SER A 237 0.26 9.02 8.31
N GLY A 238 0.10 10.16 8.98
CA GLY A 238 1.00 11.31 8.92
C GLY A 238 1.05 12.00 10.29
N LYS A 239 1.04 13.34 10.36
CA LYS A 239 0.85 14.05 11.64
C LYS A 239 -0.44 13.67 12.40
N ARG A 240 -1.43 13.15 11.67
CA ARG A 240 -2.62 12.46 12.18
C ARG A 240 -3.04 11.36 11.18
N ASN A 241 -4.06 10.61 11.53
CA ASN A 241 -4.69 9.67 10.60
C ASN A 241 -5.50 10.46 9.56
N TYR A 242 -5.15 10.30 8.27
CA TYR A 242 -5.82 10.95 7.16
C TYR A 242 -6.79 9.98 6.46
N PRO A 243 -8.12 10.19 6.55
CA PRO A 243 -9.09 9.36 5.85
C PRO A 243 -9.12 9.68 4.34
N LYS A 244 -9.77 8.82 3.54
CA LYS A 244 -9.91 8.99 2.08
C LYS A 244 -10.33 10.39 1.66
N THR A 245 -11.30 11.00 2.34
CA THR A 245 -11.84 12.33 2.02
C THR A 245 -10.84 13.46 2.20
N VAL A 246 -9.81 13.26 3.03
CA VAL A 246 -8.72 14.21 3.22
C VAL A 246 -7.53 13.85 2.34
N LEU A 247 -7.21 12.56 2.20
CA LEU A 247 -6.10 12.09 1.37
C LEU A 247 -6.33 12.33 -0.12
N TYR A 248 -7.57 12.10 -0.58
CA TYR A 248 -8.03 12.23 -1.96
C TYR A 248 -9.33 13.05 -1.99
N PRO A 249 -9.26 14.39 -1.82
CA PRO A 249 -10.45 15.24 -1.76
C PRO A 249 -11.20 15.29 -3.09
N THR A 250 -10.50 15.02 -4.19
CA THR A 250 -11.05 14.83 -5.54
C THR A 250 -10.28 13.67 -6.22
N PRO A 251 -10.79 13.10 -7.32
CA PRO A 251 -10.09 12.02 -8.04
C PRO A 251 -8.69 12.40 -8.56
N ASP A 252 -8.45 13.71 -8.76
CA ASP A 252 -7.23 14.26 -9.35
C ASP A 252 -6.22 14.77 -8.34
N LEU A 253 -6.56 14.85 -7.05
CA LEU A 253 -5.70 15.44 -6.03
C LEU A 253 -5.29 14.41 -4.99
N MET A 254 -4.05 14.52 -4.53
CA MET A 254 -3.52 13.76 -3.40
C MET A 254 -2.90 14.68 -2.36
N LEU A 255 -3.14 14.40 -1.08
CA LEU A 255 -2.54 15.12 0.04
C LEU A 255 -1.05 14.82 0.13
N LEU A 256 -0.25 15.85 0.33
CA LEU A 256 1.17 15.76 0.65
C LEU A 256 1.44 15.89 2.16
N GLY A 257 0.57 16.62 2.86
CA GLY A 257 0.64 16.92 4.29
C GLY A 257 -0.06 18.25 4.64
N GLU A 258 0.09 18.69 5.88
CA GLU A 258 -0.52 19.90 6.44
C GLU A 258 0.55 20.88 6.93
N VAL A 259 0.35 22.18 6.67
CA VAL A 259 1.33 23.23 6.97
C VAL A 259 0.64 24.41 7.64
N ASN A 260 1.32 25.04 8.60
CA ASN A 260 0.92 26.33 9.15
C ASN A 260 1.92 27.41 8.73
N PHE A 261 1.55 28.25 7.77
CA PHE A 261 2.41 29.33 7.29
C PHE A 261 2.40 30.53 8.24
N THR A 262 3.59 31.01 8.58
CA THR A 262 3.78 32.31 9.23
C THR A 262 3.83 33.42 8.19
N GLN A 263 3.54 34.67 8.60
CA GLN A 263 3.69 35.84 7.75
C GLN A 263 5.12 35.96 7.19
N GLY A 264 5.24 36.52 5.99
CA GLY A 264 6.51 36.72 5.30
C GLY A 264 6.73 35.77 4.13
N LYS A 265 7.99 35.67 3.68
CA LYS A 265 8.37 34.81 2.56
C LYS A 265 8.65 33.40 3.08
N ASN A 266 8.04 32.41 2.45
CA ASN A 266 8.23 31.01 2.76
C ASN A 266 8.68 30.25 1.50
N ALA A 267 9.70 29.41 1.64
CA ALA A 267 10.08 28.41 0.66
C ALA A 267 9.46 27.08 1.08
N VAL A 268 8.57 26.55 0.26
CA VAL A 268 7.89 25.27 0.48
C VAL A 268 8.44 24.26 -0.48
N GLN A 269 9.11 23.25 0.04
CA GLN A 269 9.54 22.11 -0.74
C GLN A 269 8.69 20.92 -0.37
N PHE A 270 8.34 20.11 -1.37
CA PHE A 270 7.80 18.79 -1.12
C PHE A 270 8.63 17.75 -1.84
N THR A 271 8.69 16.58 -1.22
CA THR A 271 9.47 15.44 -1.67
C THR A 271 8.54 14.24 -1.78
N LEU A 272 8.62 13.55 -2.91
CA LEU A 272 7.99 12.27 -3.16
C LEU A 272 9.09 11.22 -3.16
N SER A 273 8.95 10.20 -2.34
CA SER A 273 9.91 9.10 -2.25
C SER A 273 9.24 7.81 -2.70
N ASP A 274 9.93 7.03 -3.53
CA ASP A 274 9.51 5.68 -3.87
C ASP A 274 9.93 4.67 -2.78
N ILE A 275 9.52 3.42 -2.94
CA ILE A 275 9.78 2.38 -1.93
C ILE A 275 11.26 1.95 -1.84
N LEU A 276 12.04 2.27 -2.88
CA LEU A 276 13.49 2.04 -2.94
C LEU A 276 14.28 3.23 -2.36
N GLY A 277 13.58 4.30 -1.96
CA GLY A 277 14.16 5.50 -1.36
C GLY A 277 14.63 6.54 -2.38
N LYS A 278 14.30 6.39 -3.67
CA LYS A 278 14.58 7.44 -4.66
C LYS A 278 13.62 8.60 -4.44
N GLU A 279 14.17 9.80 -4.41
CA GLU A 279 13.41 11.02 -4.13
C GLU A 279 13.31 11.92 -5.37
N THR A 280 12.14 12.52 -5.56
CA THR A 280 11.93 13.65 -6.47
C THR A 280 11.30 14.79 -5.68
N SER A 281 11.78 16.02 -5.85
CA SER A 281 11.27 17.18 -5.10
C SER A 281 10.99 18.38 -6.00
N ALA A 282 10.14 19.29 -5.51
CA ALA A 282 9.93 20.59 -6.11
C ALA A 282 9.78 21.66 -5.01
N THR A 283 10.27 22.86 -5.30
CA THR A 283 10.27 23.99 -4.37
C THR A 283 9.47 25.15 -4.95
N TYR A 284 8.60 25.73 -4.12
CA TYR A 284 7.76 26.86 -4.45
C TYR A 284 7.98 27.98 -3.44
N TYR A 285 8.03 29.21 -3.92
CA TYR A 285 8.17 30.39 -3.09
C TYR A 285 6.83 31.11 -3.00
N LEU A 286 6.41 31.41 -1.78
CA LEU A 286 5.15 32.08 -1.51
C LEU A 286 5.32 33.18 -0.45
N THR A 287 4.47 34.20 -0.52
CA THR A 287 4.43 35.30 0.44
C THR A 287 3.12 35.23 1.21
N ASN A 288 3.22 35.15 2.53
CA ASN A 288 2.07 35.13 3.43
C ASN A 288 1.85 36.50 4.09
N TYR A 289 0.60 36.96 4.11
CA TYR A 289 0.18 38.20 4.79
C TYR A 289 -0.78 37.91 5.95
#